data_AF-A0A7S0Y861-F1
#
_entry.id   AF-A0A7S0Y861-F1
#
_cell.length_a   1.000
_cell.length_b   1.000
_cell.length_c   1.000
_cell.angle_alpha   90.00
_cell.angle_beta   90.00
_cell.angle_gamma   90.00
#
_symmetry.space_group_name_H-M   'P 1'
#
loop_
_entity.id
_entity.type
_entity.pdbx_description
1 polymer ?
#
loop_
_entity_poly.entity_id
_entity_poly.type
_entity_poly.pdbx_seq_one_letter_code
_entity_poly.pdbx_strand_id
1 'polypeptide(L)'
;RGAMAARFLAKGELIVPVPFLHLLDRSLFEKDAEQEMSFTELLLNYCFGHSKSTLVMCPVTSAVLINHCSDRNGRFSCGNRGKGPNAEYRWASESEWDRKTKETLTMTLDELAGANHQLQHRMISMEIVTTRAIQEGEEIFIDYGEKWEEAWLEHVQNWSNNDGNTDLWWTSSLTSFELNHGDKMTGEEGNHRDDSLFYGNLRSDDAALSEDGRFMAMCWYEDKFEIDWGLGSRHSWNPNGVEEDSVDNNINSSSVYWKDMSDDEIYKEYAIDVGRNRSVQFSHFRDHPSGQSLHFWPCSILSKHDDEDTDAHDENRYIVRIFPSYYHLYFNGDESLAANLLLENYPRSSIRFVTVPYQGDQYHRKAFRHHMEIKDELFPEKWKNKQ
;
A
#
# COMPACT_ATOMS: atom_id res chain seq x y z
N ARG A 1 -10.69 6.10 -4.46
CA ARG A 1 -11.65 6.29 -5.58
C ARG A 1 -13.05 6.29 -4.96
N GLY A 2 -13.95 7.17 -5.40
CA GLY A 2 -15.32 7.25 -4.87
C GLY A 2 -16.37 6.57 -5.75
N ALA A 3 -17.57 6.39 -5.20
CA ALA A 3 -18.74 5.89 -5.92
C ALA A 3 -19.36 6.98 -6.80
N MET A 4 -19.59 6.67 -8.09
CA MET A 4 -20.17 7.59 -9.07
C MET A 4 -21.53 7.08 -9.54
N ALA A 5 -22.49 7.98 -9.77
CA ALA A 5 -23.79 7.63 -10.33
C ALA A 5 -23.66 7.23 -11.81
N ALA A 6 -24.00 5.99 -12.15
CA ALA A 6 -23.95 5.50 -13.54
C ALA A 6 -25.15 5.96 -14.41
N ARG A 7 -26.11 6.65 -13.80
CA ARG A 7 -27.30 7.21 -14.46
C ARG A 7 -27.89 8.31 -13.58
N PHE A 8 -28.87 9.05 -14.11
CA PHE A 8 -29.70 9.93 -13.28
C PHE A 8 -30.45 9.14 -12.20
N LEU A 9 -30.48 9.70 -10.99
CA LEU A 9 -31.23 9.20 -9.84
C LEU A 9 -32.14 10.30 -9.30
N ALA A 10 -33.44 10.01 -9.18
CA ALA A 10 -34.40 10.92 -8.56
C ALA A 10 -34.20 10.99 -7.04
N LYS A 11 -34.78 11.98 -6.35
CA LYS A 11 -34.77 12.05 -4.88
C LYS A 11 -35.56 10.87 -4.27
N GLY A 12 -35.01 10.27 -3.22
CA GLY A 12 -35.60 9.10 -2.53
C GLY A 12 -35.39 7.78 -3.26
N GLU A 13 -34.61 7.77 -4.34
CA GLU A 13 -34.31 6.58 -5.10
C GLU A 13 -33.25 5.73 -4.40
N LEU A 14 -33.42 4.41 -4.42
CA LEU A 14 -32.45 3.46 -3.89
C LEU A 14 -31.19 3.47 -4.76
N ILE A 15 -30.04 3.75 -4.13
CA ILE A 15 -28.73 3.65 -4.76
C ILE A 15 -28.24 2.21 -4.67
N VAL A 16 -28.11 1.68 -3.45
CA VAL A 16 -27.56 0.35 -3.21
C VAL A 16 -28.08 -0.25 -1.88
N PRO A 17 -28.50 -1.52 -1.86
CA PRO A 17 -28.73 -2.24 -0.61
C PRO A 17 -27.39 -2.59 0.06
N VAL A 18 -27.37 -2.50 1.38
CA VAL A 18 -26.17 -2.66 2.21
C VAL A 18 -26.40 -3.79 3.23
N PRO A 19 -26.38 -5.07 2.79
CA PRO A 19 -26.29 -6.18 3.73
C PRO A 19 -25.00 -6.10 4.55
N PHE A 20 -25.09 -6.46 5.82
CA PHE A 20 -23.96 -6.42 6.75
C PHE A 20 -23.48 -7.80 7.18
N LEU A 21 -22.15 -7.93 7.26
CA LEU A 21 -21.51 -8.82 8.23
C LEU A 21 -21.54 -8.11 9.58
N HIS A 22 -22.16 -8.73 10.59
CA HIS A 22 -22.26 -8.17 11.94
C HIS A 22 -21.24 -8.84 12.84
N LEU A 23 -20.51 -8.03 13.60
CA LEU A 23 -19.53 -8.43 14.59
C LEU A 23 -20.00 -7.88 15.93
N LEU A 24 -20.40 -8.77 16.84
CA LEU A 24 -21.01 -8.38 18.13
C LEU A 24 -19.98 -7.84 19.14
N ASP A 25 -18.71 -8.04 18.84
CA ASP A 25 -17.59 -7.64 19.67
C ASP A 25 -16.59 -6.81 18.86
N ARG A 26 -16.65 -5.48 19.06
CA ARG A 26 -15.73 -4.51 18.46
C ARG A 26 -14.28 -4.73 18.88
N SER A 27 -14.02 -5.35 20.04
CA SER A 27 -12.65 -5.59 20.51
C SER A 27 -11.85 -6.51 19.59
N LEU A 28 -12.52 -7.24 18.68
CA LEU A 28 -11.87 -8.00 17.62
C LEU A 28 -11.01 -7.12 16.69
N PHE A 29 -11.35 -5.83 16.55
CA PHE A 29 -10.52 -4.84 15.86
C PHE A 29 -9.50 -4.17 16.78
N GLU A 30 -9.83 -4.06 18.07
CA GLU A 30 -9.04 -3.36 19.10
C GLU A 30 -8.19 -4.37 19.87
N LYS A 31 -7.26 -5.08 19.21
CA LYS A 31 -6.32 -5.92 19.95
C LYS A 31 -5.31 -5.07 20.70
N ASP A 32 -5.07 -5.40 21.95
CA ASP A 32 -4.12 -4.72 22.83
C ASP A 32 -2.74 -4.59 22.18
N ALA A 33 -2.19 -3.37 22.20
CA ALA A 33 -0.88 -3.02 21.66
C ALA A 33 0.29 -3.73 22.37
N GLU A 34 0.04 -4.46 23.46
CA GLU A 34 1.07 -5.19 24.22
C GLU A 34 1.51 -6.49 23.55
N GLN A 35 0.72 -7.08 22.65
CA GLN A 35 1.25 -8.12 21.75
C GLN A 35 1.84 -7.46 20.50
N GLU A 36 3.12 -7.72 20.26
CA GLU A 36 4.03 -7.06 19.28
C GLU A 36 3.52 -6.90 17.83
N MET A 37 2.37 -7.45 17.47
CA MET A 37 1.70 -7.27 16.19
C MET A 37 0.17 -7.17 16.34
N SER A 38 -0.30 -6.21 17.14
CA SER A 38 -1.69 -5.76 17.07
C SER A 38 -1.95 -5.12 15.71
N PHE A 39 -2.66 -5.85 14.84
CA PHE A 39 -3.20 -5.31 13.61
C PHE A 39 -4.65 -4.90 13.85
N THR A 40 -4.90 -3.62 14.12
CA THR A 40 -6.25 -3.07 13.93
C THR A 40 -6.48 -2.95 12.43
N GLU A 41 -7.44 -3.70 11.91
CA GLU A 41 -7.73 -3.73 10.48
C GLU A 41 -8.29 -2.37 10.01
N LEU A 42 -7.74 -1.82 8.92
CA LEU A 42 -8.32 -0.65 8.23
C LEU A 42 -9.78 -0.87 7.83
N LEU A 43 -10.23 -2.13 7.80
CA LEU A 43 -11.61 -2.49 7.51
C LEU A 43 -12.61 -1.71 8.38
N LEU A 44 -12.23 -1.36 9.62
CA LEU A 44 -13.07 -0.59 10.53
C LEU A 44 -13.54 0.75 9.92
N ASN A 45 -12.72 1.41 9.08
CA ASN A 45 -13.08 2.67 8.41
C ASN A 45 -14.30 2.56 7.49
N TYR A 46 -14.63 1.35 7.07
CA TYR A 46 -15.71 1.06 6.15
C TYR A 46 -16.87 0.32 6.81
N CYS A 47 -16.80 0.10 8.12
CA CYS A 47 -17.89 -0.49 8.89
C CYS A 47 -18.71 0.61 9.57
N PHE A 48 -19.98 0.30 9.81
CA PHE A 48 -20.88 1.11 10.62
C PHE A 48 -20.83 0.64 12.07
N GLY A 49 -20.99 1.56 13.00
CA GLY A 49 -21.03 1.25 14.42
C GLY A 49 -21.74 2.33 15.21
N HIS A 50 -21.70 2.18 16.53
CA HIS A 50 -22.22 3.17 17.44
C HIS A 50 -21.31 3.23 18.66
N SER A 51 -20.91 4.44 19.05
CA SER A 51 -20.07 4.70 20.22
C SER A 51 -20.53 4.06 21.55
N LYS A 52 -21.83 3.79 21.71
CA LYS A 52 -22.41 3.11 22.88
C LYS A 52 -22.63 1.60 22.68
N SER A 53 -22.07 0.98 21.65
CA SER A 53 -22.27 -0.43 21.33
C SER A 53 -20.95 -1.13 20.97
N THR A 54 -20.87 -2.43 21.22
CA THR A 54 -19.80 -3.29 20.71
C THR A 54 -20.14 -3.86 19.33
N LEU A 55 -21.37 -3.67 18.86
CA LEU A 55 -21.79 -4.12 17.53
C LEU A 55 -21.15 -3.25 16.44
N VAL A 56 -20.43 -3.90 15.53
CA VAL A 56 -19.90 -3.33 14.29
C VAL A 56 -20.54 -4.05 13.11
N MET A 57 -20.91 -3.32 12.08
CA MET A 57 -21.60 -3.81 10.89
C MET A 57 -20.82 -3.43 9.64
N CYS A 58 -20.15 -4.41 9.04
CA CYS A 58 -19.32 -4.19 7.86
C CYS A 58 -20.10 -4.52 6.59
N PRO A 59 -20.31 -3.55 5.67
CA PRO A 59 -20.95 -3.79 4.39
C PRO A 59 -20.25 -4.92 3.61
N VAL A 60 -21.02 -5.78 2.96
CA VAL A 60 -20.49 -6.80 2.03
C VAL A 60 -20.73 -6.44 0.56
N THR A 61 -20.98 -5.16 0.28
CA THR A 61 -21.24 -4.63 -1.07
C THR A 61 -20.34 -3.44 -1.38
N SER A 62 -20.40 -2.95 -2.62
CA SER A 62 -19.66 -1.76 -3.07
C SER A 62 -20.04 -0.45 -2.36
N ALA A 63 -20.98 -0.47 -1.40
CA ALA A 63 -21.30 0.67 -0.56
C ALA A 63 -20.06 1.21 0.21
N VAL A 64 -19.06 0.36 0.45
CA VAL A 64 -17.77 0.76 1.04
C VAL A 64 -16.99 1.80 0.21
N LEU A 65 -17.34 1.99 -1.06
CA LEU A 65 -16.69 2.96 -1.95
C LEU A 65 -17.33 4.35 -1.88
N ILE A 66 -18.44 4.52 -1.16
CA ILE A 66 -19.12 5.81 -1.03
C ILE A 66 -18.36 6.66 -0.02
N ASN A 67 -17.85 7.80 -0.46
CA ASN A 67 -17.03 8.68 0.37
C ASN A 67 -17.85 9.48 1.39
N HIS A 68 -17.15 9.95 2.42
CA HIS A 68 -17.68 10.90 3.39
C HIS A 68 -17.90 12.28 2.77
N CYS A 69 -19.02 12.92 3.12
CA CYS A 69 -19.11 14.37 3.11
C CYS A 69 -20.13 14.90 4.14
N SER A 70 -19.97 16.16 4.56
CA SER A 70 -20.78 16.79 5.59
C SER A 70 -20.88 18.31 5.40
N ASP A 71 -22.04 18.87 5.74
CA ASP A 71 -22.30 20.31 5.73
C ASP A 71 -22.13 20.97 7.10
N ARG A 72 -21.89 20.21 8.17
CA ARG A 72 -21.93 20.69 9.56
C ARG A 72 -21.06 21.91 9.85
N ASN A 73 -19.90 22.03 9.20
CA ASN A 73 -18.92 23.07 9.50
C ASN A 73 -18.31 23.75 8.26
N GLY A 74 -18.85 23.47 7.06
CA GLY A 74 -18.27 23.96 5.80
C GLY A 74 -16.83 23.48 5.50
N ARG A 75 -16.23 22.67 6.38
CA ARG A 75 -14.87 22.14 6.26
C ARG A 75 -14.75 21.01 5.24
N PHE A 76 -15.81 20.22 5.09
CA PHE A 76 -15.86 19.10 4.15
C PHE A 76 -16.67 19.52 2.92
N SER A 77 -16.00 20.05 1.90
CA SER A 77 -16.68 20.53 0.69
C SER A 77 -17.09 19.38 -0.22
N CYS A 78 -18.41 19.14 -0.34
CA CYS A 78 -18.98 18.09 -1.18
C CYS A 78 -19.01 18.48 -2.66
N GLY A 79 -17.85 18.61 -3.33
CA GLY A 79 -17.65 18.79 -4.79
C GLY A 79 -18.30 20.01 -5.45
N ASN A 80 -19.59 20.24 -5.24
CA ASN A 80 -20.44 21.28 -5.79
C ASN A 80 -21.03 22.17 -4.67
N ARG A 81 -20.26 23.18 -4.26
CA ARG A 81 -20.78 24.41 -3.62
C ARG A 81 -21.57 24.21 -2.31
N GLY A 82 -21.05 23.41 -1.38
CA GLY A 82 -21.60 23.34 -0.01
C GLY A 82 -22.99 22.72 0.11
N LYS A 83 -23.37 21.83 -0.81
CA LYS A 83 -24.70 21.18 -0.82
C LYS A 83 -24.83 19.96 0.10
N GLY A 84 -23.87 19.73 1.00
CA GLY A 84 -23.88 18.56 1.89
C GLY A 84 -23.84 17.21 1.14
N PRO A 85 -23.97 16.10 1.88
CA PRO A 85 -24.09 14.76 1.31
C PRO A 85 -25.37 14.65 0.45
N ASN A 86 -25.27 13.96 -0.68
CA ASN A 86 -26.38 13.78 -1.63
C ASN A 86 -27.10 12.43 -1.47
N ALA A 87 -26.65 11.61 -0.52
CA ALA A 87 -27.26 10.36 -0.12
C ALA A 87 -27.26 10.20 1.40
N GLU A 88 -28.13 9.34 1.90
CA GLU A 88 -28.20 8.94 3.31
C GLU A 88 -28.45 7.45 3.42
N TYR A 89 -28.08 6.88 4.58
CA TYR A 89 -28.41 5.51 4.91
C TYR A 89 -29.68 5.45 5.77
N ARG A 90 -30.45 4.39 5.60
CA ARG A 90 -31.59 4.04 6.46
C ARG A 90 -31.70 2.53 6.57
N TRP A 91 -32.42 2.04 7.58
CA TRP A 91 -32.68 0.61 7.69
C TRP A 91 -33.57 0.12 6.54
N ALA A 92 -33.27 -1.07 6.02
CA ALA A 92 -34.11 -1.71 5.00
C ALA A 92 -35.48 -2.17 5.53
N SER A 93 -35.78 -1.99 6.82
CA SER A 93 -37.06 -2.32 7.46
C SER A 93 -38.23 -1.47 6.97
N GLU A 94 -37.96 -0.32 6.36
CA GLU A 94 -38.96 0.50 5.67
C GLU A 94 -39.35 -0.06 4.31
N SER A 95 -38.53 -0.97 3.77
CA SER A 95 -38.72 -1.57 2.46
C SER A 95 -39.30 -2.98 2.56
N GLU A 96 -40.21 -3.32 1.65
CA GLU A 96 -40.86 -4.65 1.64
C GLU A 96 -39.89 -5.81 1.33
N TRP A 97 -38.71 -5.52 0.80
CA TRP A 97 -37.78 -6.56 0.35
C TRP A 97 -36.94 -7.17 1.50
N ASP A 98 -36.80 -6.50 2.65
CA ASP A 98 -36.05 -7.01 3.80
C ASP A 98 -36.87 -7.04 5.10
N ARG A 99 -37.88 -7.91 5.11
CA ARG A 99 -38.71 -8.15 6.30
C ARG A 99 -37.88 -8.62 7.51
N LYS A 100 -36.75 -9.29 7.27
CA LYS A 100 -35.90 -9.85 8.32
C LYS A 100 -35.15 -8.76 9.08
N THR A 101 -34.73 -7.70 8.40
CA THR A 101 -34.16 -6.52 9.08
C THR A 101 -35.14 -5.96 10.11
N LYS A 102 -36.44 -5.86 9.77
CA LYS A 102 -37.46 -5.37 10.69
C LYS A 102 -37.59 -6.23 11.95
N GLU A 103 -37.59 -7.55 11.81
CA GLU A 103 -37.63 -8.49 12.94
C GLU A 103 -36.35 -8.36 13.79
N THR A 104 -35.21 -8.26 13.12
CA THR A 104 -33.89 -8.26 13.77
C THR A 104 -33.64 -6.99 14.57
N LEU A 105 -34.12 -5.83 14.09
CA LEU A 105 -34.06 -4.55 14.83
C LEU A 105 -34.82 -4.59 16.17
N THR A 106 -35.69 -5.59 16.40
CA THR A 106 -36.38 -5.76 17.69
C THR A 106 -35.62 -6.60 18.71
N MET A 107 -34.56 -7.30 18.27
CA MET A 107 -33.75 -8.21 19.07
C MET A 107 -32.73 -7.46 19.95
N THR A 108 -32.30 -8.09 21.05
CA THR A 108 -31.14 -7.67 21.86
C THR A 108 -29.83 -8.21 21.28
N LEU A 109 -28.67 -7.70 21.74
CA LEU A 109 -27.37 -8.27 21.34
C LEU A 109 -27.23 -9.75 21.72
N ASP A 110 -27.75 -10.17 22.87
CA ASP A 110 -27.73 -11.58 23.31
C ASP A 110 -28.58 -12.47 22.41
N GLU A 111 -29.74 -11.97 21.97
CA GLU A 111 -30.60 -12.67 21.01
C GLU A 111 -29.94 -12.78 19.63
N LEU A 112 -29.24 -11.73 19.19
CA LEU A 112 -28.43 -11.76 17.96
C LEU A 112 -27.29 -12.78 18.07
N ALA A 113 -26.61 -12.86 19.21
CA ALA A 113 -25.55 -13.83 19.48
C ALA A 113 -26.07 -15.28 19.49
N GLY A 114 -27.23 -15.49 20.10
CA GLY A 114 -27.86 -16.80 20.24
C GLY A 114 -28.63 -17.27 19.02
N ALA A 115 -28.86 -16.41 18.01
CA ALA A 115 -29.56 -16.78 16.79
C ALA A 115 -28.81 -17.91 16.07
N ASN A 116 -29.53 -18.99 15.72
CA ASN A 116 -28.96 -20.18 15.08
C ASN A 116 -28.10 -19.79 13.86
N HIS A 117 -26.89 -20.35 13.73
CA HIS A 117 -25.94 -20.05 12.65
C HIS A 117 -26.53 -20.13 11.24
N GLN A 118 -27.53 -20.98 11.00
CA GLN A 118 -28.24 -21.06 9.72
C GLN A 118 -29.07 -19.81 9.39
N LEU A 119 -29.48 -19.03 10.40
CA LEU A 119 -30.15 -17.75 10.24
C LEU A 119 -29.16 -16.56 10.18
N GLN A 120 -27.87 -16.76 10.42
CA GLN A 120 -26.92 -15.65 10.57
C GLN A 120 -26.37 -15.07 9.25
N HIS A 121 -26.54 -15.72 8.10
CA HIS A 121 -25.86 -15.29 6.87
C HIS A 121 -26.29 -13.92 6.31
N ARG A 122 -27.43 -13.38 6.75
CA ARG A 122 -27.87 -11.99 6.47
C ARG A 122 -28.97 -11.63 7.44
N MET A 123 -28.63 -10.96 8.54
CA MET A 123 -29.63 -10.57 9.55
C MET A 123 -30.15 -9.15 9.34
N ILE A 124 -29.26 -8.23 8.98
CA ILE A 124 -29.55 -6.80 8.92
C ILE A 124 -29.01 -6.24 7.60
N SER A 125 -29.80 -5.39 6.96
CA SER A 125 -29.37 -4.56 5.84
C SER A 125 -29.77 -3.11 6.05
N MET A 126 -28.94 -2.19 5.58
CA MET A 126 -29.33 -0.81 5.30
C MET A 126 -29.62 -0.62 3.80
N GLU A 127 -30.12 0.54 3.47
CA GLU A 127 -30.20 1.08 2.12
C GLU A 127 -29.49 2.42 2.08
N ILE A 128 -28.76 2.69 1.00
CA ILE A 128 -28.36 4.05 0.68
C ILE A 128 -29.38 4.62 -0.30
N VAL A 129 -29.99 5.74 0.03
CA VAL A 129 -31.00 6.42 -0.77
C VAL A 129 -30.59 7.86 -1.05
N THR A 130 -31.02 8.40 -2.19
CA THR A 130 -30.70 9.78 -2.56
C THR A 130 -31.50 10.80 -1.74
N THR A 131 -30.84 11.85 -1.25
CA THR A 131 -31.51 12.96 -0.53
C THR A 131 -32.00 14.07 -1.48
N ARG A 132 -31.49 14.06 -2.71
CA ARG A 132 -31.85 14.94 -3.83
C ARG A 132 -31.66 14.22 -5.16
N ALA A 133 -32.03 14.85 -6.27
CA ALA A 133 -31.64 14.33 -7.58
C ALA A 133 -30.11 14.33 -7.75
N ILE A 134 -29.56 13.26 -8.32
CA ILE A 134 -28.13 13.06 -8.62
C ILE A 134 -28.00 12.84 -10.13
N GLN A 135 -27.09 13.59 -10.77
CA GLN A 135 -26.86 13.46 -12.22
C GLN A 135 -25.96 12.26 -12.52
N GLU A 136 -26.05 11.75 -13.75
CA GLU A 136 -25.08 10.76 -14.25
C GLU A 136 -23.65 11.34 -14.19
N GLY A 137 -22.70 10.54 -13.72
CA GLY A 137 -21.31 10.92 -13.49
C GLY A 137 -21.05 11.71 -12.21
N GLU A 138 -22.08 12.09 -11.45
CA GLU A 138 -21.90 12.77 -10.17
C GLU A 138 -21.46 11.80 -9.07
N GLU A 139 -20.50 12.22 -8.23
CA GLU A 139 -20.05 11.43 -7.09
C GLU A 139 -21.13 11.37 -5.99
N ILE A 140 -21.26 10.19 -5.38
CA ILE A 140 -22.20 9.92 -4.30
C ILE A 140 -21.46 10.06 -2.97
N PHE A 141 -22.03 10.86 -2.08
CA PHE A 141 -21.51 11.11 -0.74
C PHE A 141 -22.56 10.80 0.32
N ILE A 142 -22.11 10.19 1.41
CA ILE A 142 -22.89 10.03 2.64
C ILE A 142 -22.18 10.72 3.78
N ASP A 143 -22.95 11.01 4.83
CA ASP A 143 -22.40 11.47 6.08
C ASP A 143 -21.90 10.29 6.93
N TYR A 144 -20.64 10.32 7.38
CA TYR A 144 -20.05 9.28 8.24
C TYR A 144 -20.28 9.56 9.73
N GLY A 145 -20.84 10.73 10.06
CA GLY A 145 -21.19 11.14 11.42
C GLY A 145 -20.17 12.09 12.06
N GLU A 146 -20.65 12.84 13.05
CA GLU A 146 -19.89 13.88 13.75
C GLU A 146 -18.65 13.33 14.45
N LYS A 147 -18.77 12.20 15.16
CA LYS A 147 -17.64 11.58 15.87
C LYS A 147 -16.54 11.11 14.92
N TRP A 148 -16.91 10.64 13.73
CA TRP A 148 -15.93 10.27 12.71
C TRP A 148 -15.17 11.51 12.24
N GLU A 149 -15.86 12.62 11.98
CA GLU A 149 -15.22 13.88 11.59
C GLU A 149 -14.29 14.43 12.67
N GLU A 150 -14.73 14.41 13.93
CA GLU A 150 -13.92 14.82 15.08
C GLU A 150 -12.65 14.00 15.18
N ALA A 151 -12.78 12.67 15.13
CA ALA A 151 -11.64 11.75 15.15
C ALA A 151 -10.70 11.95 13.96
N TRP A 152 -11.25 12.21 12.76
CA TRP A 152 -10.45 12.48 11.56
C TRP A 152 -9.67 13.79 11.69
N LEU A 153 -10.31 14.85 12.16
CA LEU A 153 -9.65 16.15 12.37
C LEU A 153 -8.55 16.05 13.43
N GLU A 154 -8.82 15.39 14.54
CA GLU A 154 -7.82 15.11 15.58
C GLU A 154 -6.65 14.29 15.00
N HIS A 155 -6.95 13.25 14.23
CA HIS A 155 -5.94 12.44 13.58
C HIS A 155 -5.06 13.25 12.63
N VAL A 156 -5.62 14.06 11.73
CA VAL A 156 -4.87 14.92 10.80
C VAL A 156 -3.99 15.92 11.57
N GLN A 157 -4.54 16.54 12.62
CA GLN A 157 -3.79 17.48 13.45
C GLN A 157 -2.62 16.79 14.15
N ASN A 158 -2.84 15.62 14.75
CA ASN A 158 -1.82 14.87 15.48
C ASN A 158 -0.81 14.15 14.59
N TRP A 159 -1.19 13.83 13.35
CA TRP A 159 -0.26 13.26 12.37
C TRP A 159 0.80 14.31 12.01
N SER A 160 0.39 15.56 11.76
CA SER A 160 1.32 16.65 11.39
C SER A 160 2.40 16.97 12.43
N ASN A 161 2.09 16.79 13.72
CA ASN A 161 2.98 17.20 14.80
C ASN A 161 4.05 16.18 15.17
N ASN A 162 3.85 14.90 14.85
CA ASN A 162 4.71 13.82 15.36
C ASN A 162 5.84 13.43 14.42
N ASP A 163 5.82 13.88 13.17
CA ASP A 163 6.83 13.47 12.20
C ASP A 163 8.02 14.44 12.13
N GLY A 164 8.02 15.53 12.92
CA GLY A 164 9.17 16.43 13.14
C GLY A 164 9.76 17.11 11.91
N ASN A 165 9.33 16.73 10.72
CA ASN A 165 9.88 17.11 9.43
C ASN A 165 8.69 17.29 8.48
N THR A 166 8.13 18.50 8.52
CA THR A 166 6.85 18.86 7.88
C THR A 166 6.92 18.93 6.34
N ASP A 167 8.08 18.69 5.74
CA ASP A 167 8.30 18.78 4.29
C ASP A 167 8.23 17.43 3.53
N LEU A 168 8.09 16.28 4.20
CA LEU A 168 8.22 14.95 3.57
C LEU A 168 6.91 14.29 3.05
N TRP A 169 5.81 15.04 2.97
CA TRP A 169 4.47 14.47 2.71
C TRP A 169 4.18 14.16 1.24
N TRP A 170 5.02 14.66 0.31
CA TRP A 170 4.89 14.40 -1.13
C TRP A 170 5.86 13.35 -1.66
N THR A 171 6.69 12.76 -0.80
CA THR A 171 7.89 12.01 -1.21
C THR A 171 7.90 10.55 -0.75
N SER A 172 6.75 9.99 -0.38
CA SER A 172 6.60 8.63 0.16
C SER A 172 6.84 7.48 -0.85
N SER A 173 7.66 7.68 -1.87
CA SER A 173 8.17 6.61 -2.74
C SER A 173 9.63 6.80 -3.13
N LEU A 174 10.28 7.87 -2.68
CA LEU A 174 11.70 8.12 -2.92
C LEU A 174 12.45 7.62 -1.68
N THR A 175 13.35 6.66 -1.86
CA THR A 175 14.19 6.19 -0.75
C THR A 175 14.95 7.35 -0.13
N SER A 176 15.38 7.21 1.12
CA SER A 176 16.14 8.24 1.88
C SER A 176 17.31 8.86 1.11
N PHE A 177 17.80 8.18 0.05
CA PHE A 177 18.76 8.73 -0.88
C PHE A 177 18.19 9.84 -1.79
N GLU A 178 17.08 9.59 -2.50
CA GLU A 178 16.43 10.58 -3.37
C GLU A 178 15.83 11.76 -2.57
N LEU A 179 15.50 11.53 -1.30
CA LEU A 179 14.97 12.53 -0.36
C LEU A 179 16.01 13.52 0.19
N ASN A 180 17.23 13.06 0.47
CA ASN A 180 18.23 13.88 1.16
C ASN A 180 19.10 14.73 0.22
N HIS A 181 19.01 14.54 -1.10
CA HIS A 181 19.93 15.17 -2.06
C HIS A 181 19.25 16.03 -3.14
N GLY A 182 17.92 16.07 -3.20
CA GLY A 182 17.19 16.87 -4.21
C GLY A 182 17.32 18.39 -4.06
N ASP A 183 17.67 18.90 -2.88
CA ASP A 183 17.58 20.35 -2.58
C ASP A 183 18.94 21.04 -2.26
N LYS A 184 20.08 20.33 -2.34
CA LYS A 184 21.40 20.89 -1.96
C LYS A 184 22.42 21.05 -3.09
N MET A 185 22.04 20.86 -4.36
CA MET A 185 22.96 21.00 -5.50
C MET A 185 23.06 22.44 -6.06
N THR A 186 22.47 23.45 -5.43
CA THR A 186 22.67 24.87 -5.83
C THR A 186 23.29 25.69 -4.70
N GLY A 187 24.56 25.44 -4.39
CA GLY A 187 25.26 26.14 -3.30
C GLY A 187 26.78 26.21 -3.49
N GLU A 188 27.20 27.25 -4.20
CA GLU A 188 28.51 27.96 -4.19
C GLU A 188 29.76 27.25 -3.62
N GLU A 189 30.67 26.94 -4.54
CA GLU A 189 32.15 27.02 -4.46
C GLU A 189 32.80 27.07 -3.05
N GLY A 190 32.78 25.94 -2.34
CA GLY A 190 33.63 25.67 -1.18
C GLY A 190 34.69 24.62 -1.51
N ASN A 191 35.91 25.06 -1.84
CA ASN A 191 37.00 24.25 -2.39
C ASN A 191 37.72 23.36 -1.33
N HIS A 192 36.99 22.45 -0.69
CA HIS A 192 37.56 21.39 0.14
C HIS A 192 36.84 20.06 -0.12
N ARG A 193 37.45 19.21 -0.95
CA ARG A 193 37.08 17.81 -1.12
C ARG A 193 37.45 17.03 0.15
N ASP A 194 36.51 16.97 1.09
CA ASP A 194 36.55 15.99 2.17
C ASP A 194 35.75 14.75 1.73
N ASP A 195 36.39 13.90 0.93
CA ASP A 195 35.82 12.64 0.40
C ASP A 195 35.47 11.64 1.53
N SER A 196 35.80 11.95 2.80
CA SER A 196 35.51 11.10 3.96
C SER A 196 34.05 11.16 4.44
N LEU A 197 33.29 12.20 4.04
CA LEU A 197 31.86 12.33 4.38
C LEU A 197 30.93 11.54 3.44
N PHE A 198 31.42 11.08 2.29
CA PHE A 198 30.63 10.33 1.30
C PHE A 198 30.50 8.83 1.62
N TYR A 199 31.43 8.25 2.41
CA TYR A 199 31.50 6.79 2.61
C TYR A 199 31.27 6.33 4.06
N GLY A 200 31.02 7.24 5.00
CA GLY A 200 31.03 6.97 6.44
C GLY A 200 29.94 6.01 6.97
N ASN A 201 28.85 5.78 6.24
CA ASN A 201 27.77 4.87 6.63
C ASN A 201 27.46 3.77 5.61
N LEU A 202 28.34 3.60 4.61
CA LEU A 202 28.26 2.52 3.62
C LEU A 202 28.64 1.14 4.18
N ARG A 203 28.42 0.91 5.48
CA ARG A 203 28.69 -0.33 6.20
C ARG A 203 27.44 -0.93 6.86
N SER A 204 26.23 -0.43 6.55
CA SER A 204 25.07 -1.26 6.88
C SER A 204 25.14 -2.48 5.98
N ASP A 205 25.35 -3.64 6.59
CA ASP A 205 25.29 -4.95 5.93
C ASP A 205 23.84 -5.29 5.50
N ASP A 206 22.88 -4.43 5.85
CA ASP A 206 21.47 -4.56 5.53
C ASP A 206 21.09 -3.78 4.26
N ALA A 207 20.18 -4.37 3.48
CA ALA A 207 19.56 -3.71 2.34
C ALA A 207 18.85 -2.42 2.76
N ALA A 208 18.90 -1.37 1.93
CA ALA A 208 18.20 -0.12 2.22
C ALA A 208 16.69 -0.34 2.14
N LEU A 209 16.10 -0.51 3.32
CA LEU A 209 14.73 -0.11 3.55
C LEU A 209 14.64 1.43 3.50
N SER A 210 13.47 1.96 3.14
CA SER A 210 13.15 3.35 3.40
C SER A 210 13.29 3.65 4.90
N GLU A 211 13.46 4.91 5.26
CA GLU A 211 13.64 5.34 6.66
C GLU A 211 12.52 4.87 7.60
N ASP A 212 11.31 4.74 7.05
CA ASP A 212 10.12 4.22 7.74
C ASP A 212 9.94 2.70 7.64
N GLY A 213 10.86 1.99 6.96
CA GLY A 213 10.82 0.55 6.77
C GLY A 213 9.79 0.03 5.74
N ARG A 214 9.05 0.93 5.07
CA ARG A 214 7.90 0.57 4.22
C ARG A 214 8.26 0.06 2.84
N PHE A 215 9.34 0.55 2.28
CA PHE A 215 9.76 0.26 0.92
C PHE A 215 11.13 -0.36 0.92
N MET A 216 11.34 -1.32 0.03
CA MET A 216 12.65 -1.88 -0.27
C MET A 216 12.95 -1.60 -1.74
N ALA A 217 14.18 -1.15 -2.03
CA ALA A 217 14.63 -1.10 -3.42
C ALA A 217 15.10 -2.50 -3.84
N MET A 218 14.56 -2.96 -4.96
CA MET A 218 14.93 -4.20 -5.64
C MET A 218 15.58 -3.83 -6.97
N CYS A 219 16.80 -4.31 -7.18
CA CYS A 219 17.59 -4.02 -8.36
C CYS A 219 17.58 -5.23 -9.29
N TRP A 220 17.16 -4.99 -10.53
CA TRP A 220 17.12 -5.96 -11.63
C TRP A 220 18.40 -5.93 -12.46
N TYR A 221 19.12 -7.05 -12.47
CA TYR A 221 20.30 -7.20 -13.30
C TYR A 221 19.98 -8.07 -14.52
N GLU A 222 19.98 -7.46 -15.72
CA GLU A 222 20.03 -8.24 -16.96
C GLU A 222 21.46 -8.73 -17.11
N ASP A 223 21.65 -10.03 -17.27
CA ASP A 223 22.95 -10.71 -17.43
C ASP A 223 23.59 -10.40 -18.81
N LYS A 224 23.54 -9.13 -19.23
CA LYS A 224 24.18 -8.61 -20.45
C LYS A 224 25.67 -8.36 -20.27
N PHE A 225 26.12 -8.31 -19.02
CA PHE A 225 27.51 -8.48 -18.70
C PHE A 225 27.65 -9.92 -18.28
N GLU A 226 28.32 -10.75 -19.09
CA GLU A 226 29.12 -11.82 -18.50
C GLU A 226 29.87 -11.13 -17.36
N ILE A 227 29.54 -11.45 -16.10
CA ILE A 227 30.41 -11.11 -15.00
C ILE A 227 31.71 -11.79 -15.40
N ASP A 228 32.64 -11.02 -15.96
CA ASP A 228 33.91 -11.53 -16.42
C ASP A 228 34.56 -12.08 -15.16
N TRP A 229 34.49 -13.40 -14.98
CA TRP A 229 34.99 -14.10 -13.80
C TRP A 229 36.53 -13.96 -13.67
N GLY A 230 37.16 -13.10 -14.48
CA GLY A 230 38.54 -12.68 -14.40
C GLY A 230 38.74 -11.29 -13.78
N LEU A 231 38.66 -11.20 -12.45
CA LEU A 231 39.36 -10.12 -11.73
C LEU A 231 40.87 -10.32 -11.85
N GLY A 232 41.44 -9.79 -12.94
CA GLY A 232 42.89 -9.72 -13.15
C GLY A 232 43.41 -9.77 -14.58
N SER A 233 42.70 -9.30 -15.60
CA SER A 233 43.36 -8.92 -16.87
C SER A 233 42.61 -7.85 -17.64
N ARG A 234 43.27 -6.72 -17.87
CA ARG A 234 42.82 -5.68 -18.81
C ARG A 234 42.75 -6.26 -20.22
N HIS A 235 41.57 -6.65 -20.68
CA HIS A 235 41.28 -6.72 -22.10
C HIS A 235 40.15 -5.75 -22.44
N SER A 236 40.51 -4.71 -23.20
CA SER A 236 39.55 -3.82 -23.84
C SER A 236 38.68 -4.64 -24.80
N TRP A 237 37.37 -4.67 -24.56
CA TRP A 237 36.41 -5.25 -25.47
C TRP A 237 36.36 -4.41 -26.76
N ASN A 238 36.53 -5.04 -27.93
CA ASN A 238 36.44 -4.41 -29.25
C ASN A 238 35.15 -4.90 -29.94
N PRO A 239 34.12 -4.04 -30.14
CA PRO A 239 32.80 -4.48 -30.58
C PRO A 239 32.68 -4.94 -32.05
N ASN A 240 33.74 -4.93 -32.85
CA ASN A 240 33.63 -4.98 -34.31
C ASN A 240 34.08 -6.30 -34.97
N GLY A 241 33.91 -7.45 -34.32
CA GLY A 241 34.68 -8.65 -34.68
C GLY A 241 33.96 -9.97 -35.00
N VAL A 242 32.63 -10.07 -35.02
CA VAL A 242 31.97 -11.36 -35.28
C VAL A 242 30.86 -11.21 -36.30
N GLU A 243 31.01 -11.92 -37.43
CA GLU A 243 30.05 -12.03 -38.52
C GLU A 243 28.75 -12.71 -38.04
N GLU A 244 27.64 -12.03 -38.30
CA GLU A 244 26.27 -12.51 -38.17
C GLU A 244 26.00 -13.63 -39.19
N ASP A 245 25.77 -14.86 -38.73
CA ASP A 245 25.03 -15.85 -39.50
C ASP A 245 24.02 -16.59 -38.61
N SER A 246 22.75 -16.21 -38.79
CA SER A 246 21.51 -16.99 -38.59
C SER A 246 21.30 -17.73 -37.26
N VAL A 247 20.95 -17.00 -36.19
CA VAL A 247 20.27 -17.57 -35.01
C VAL A 247 18.87 -16.95 -34.89
N ASP A 248 17.87 -17.81 -34.71
CA ASP A 248 16.43 -17.51 -34.74
C ASP A 248 16.01 -16.36 -33.80
N ASN A 249 15.37 -15.34 -34.39
CA ASN A 249 14.85 -14.12 -33.75
C ASN A 249 13.60 -14.30 -32.86
N ASN A 250 13.43 -15.45 -32.18
CA ASN A 250 12.22 -15.72 -31.39
C ASN A 250 12.43 -15.65 -29.86
N ILE A 251 13.43 -14.88 -29.41
CA ILE A 251 13.76 -14.66 -27.98
C ILE A 251 13.32 -13.24 -27.57
N ASN A 252 12.05 -12.90 -27.77
CA ASN A 252 11.50 -11.58 -27.40
C ASN A 252 10.43 -11.64 -26.29
N SER A 253 10.35 -12.74 -25.52
CA SER A 253 9.26 -12.95 -24.55
C SER A 253 9.66 -13.06 -23.07
N SER A 254 10.96 -13.11 -22.71
CA SER A 254 11.38 -13.31 -21.31
C SER A 254 11.61 -12.02 -20.51
N SER A 255 11.81 -10.87 -21.15
CA SER A 255 12.11 -9.61 -20.45
C SER A 255 10.90 -8.91 -19.81
N VAL A 256 9.69 -9.47 -19.98
CA VAL A 256 8.42 -8.87 -19.52
C VAL A 256 7.91 -9.49 -18.21
N TYR A 257 8.34 -10.70 -17.86
CA TYR A 257 7.71 -11.51 -16.82
C TYR A 257 7.56 -10.82 -15.46
N TRP A 258 8.58 -10.09 -15.01
CA TRP A 258 8.56 -9.45 -13.69
C TRP A 258 7.79 -8.14 -13.65
N LYS A 259 7.61 -7.46 -14.79
CA LYS A 259 6.79 -6.23 -14.87
C LYS A 259 5.33 -6.52 -14.53
N ASP A 260 4.93 -7.77 -14.70
CA ASP A 260 3.60 -8.28 -14.40
C ASP A 260 3.49 -8.87 -12.98
N MET A 261 4.61 -9.05 -12.25
CA MET A 261 4.60 -9.51 -10.86
C MET A 261 4.17 -8.40 -9.90
N SER A 262 3.37 -8.76 -8.90
CA SER A 262 3.03 -7.90 -7.77
C SER A 262 4.23 -7.70 -6.82
N ASP A 263 4.18 -6.63 -6.00
CA ASP A 263 5.23 -6.36 -5.01
C ASP A 263 5.39 -7.50 -3.99
N ASP A 264 4.28 -8.15 -3.60
CA ASP A 264 4.28 -9.29 -2.67
C ASP A 264 4.96 -10.53 -3.27
N GLU A 265 4.73 -10.81 -4.57
CA GLU A 265 5.42 -11.90 -5.28
C GLU A 265 6.92 -11.63 -5.39
N ILE A 266 7.32 -10.39 -5.73
CA ILE A 266 8.73 -10.01 -5.81
C ILE A 266 9.39 -10.09 -4.44
N TYR A 267 8.72 -9.59 -3.40
CA TYR A 267 9.25 -9.65 -2.04
C TYR A 267 9.42 -11.10 -1.58
N LYS A 268 8.39 -11.94 -1.75
CA LYS A 268 8.45 -13.35 -1.32
C LYS A 268 9.52 -14.15 -2.05
N GLU A 269 9.68 -13.92 -3.34
CA GLU A 269 10.63 -14.66 -4.18
C GLU A 269 12.07 -14.17 -3.99
N TYR A 270 12.28 -12.86 -3.81
CA TYR A 270 13.62 -12.25 -3.91
C TYR A 270 14.08 -11.47 -2.69
N ALA A 271 13.19 -10.97 -1.84
CA ALA A 271 13.58 -10.21 -0.64
C ALA A 271 13.85 -11.12 0.58
N ILE A 272 13.37 -12.37 0.57
CA ILE A 272 13.53 -13.31 1.68
C ILE A 272 14.76 -14.20 1.44
N ASP A 273 15.94 -13.77 1.94
CA ASP A 273 16.77 -14.54 2.88
C ASP A 273 18.08 -13.79 3.23
N VAL A 274 18.02 -12.89 4.22
CA VAL A 274 19.21 -12.51 5.03
C VAL A 274 19.10 -13.11 6.45
N GLY A 275 18.10 -13.98 6.68
CA GLY A 275 17.57 -14.30 8.00
C GLY A 275 17.13 -15.74 8.20
N ARG A 276 18.04 -16.71 7.95
CA ARG A 276 18.13 -18.01 8.65
C ARG A 276 17.09 -19.12 8.42
N ASN A 277 16.08 -19.00 7.54
CA ASN A 277 15.13 -20.12 7.38
C ASN A 277 15.40 -20.97 6.12
N ARG A 278 16.30 -21.95 6.29
CA ARG A 278 16.85 -22.90 5.29
C ARG A 278 15.84 -23.79 4.53
N SER A 279 14.52 -23.56 4.58
CA SER A 279 13.54 -24.56 4.11
C SER A 279 12.52 -24.08 3.10
N VAL A 280 12.64 -22.89 2.51
CA VAL A 280 11.80 -22.57 1.34
C VAL A 280 12.32 -23.42 0.17
N GLN A 281 11.62 -24.50 -0.15
CA GLN A 281 12.00 -25.42 -1.21
C GLN A 281 11.90 -24.72 -2.56
N PHE A 282 13.06 -24.52 -3.19
CA PHE A 282 13.29 -23.95 -4.53
C PHE A 282 12.76 -24.83 -5.68
N SER A 283 11.50 -25.29 -5.62
CA SER A 283 10.94 -26.15 -6.67
C SER A 283 10.64 -25.40 -7.97
N HIS A 284 10.63 -24.07 -7.99
CA HIS A 284 10.29 -23.28 -9.19
C HIS A 284 11.47 -22.86 -10.08
N PHE A 285 12.72 -23.03 -9.63
CA PHE A 285 13.88 -22.59 -10.42
C PHE A 285 14.29 -23.54 -11.55
N ARG A 286 13.77 -24.78 -11.59
CA ARG A 286 14.21 -25.79 -12.57
C ARG A 286 13.50 -25.77 -13.92
N ASP A 287 12.40 -25.03 -14.04
CA ASP A 287 11.54 -25.12 -15.23
C ASP A 287 11.59 -23.87 -16.13
N HIS A 288 12.55 -22.94 -15.94
CA HIS A 288 12.73 -21.83 -16.87
C HIS A 288 13.50 -22.29 -18.13
N PRO A 289 12.86 -22.29 -19.32
CA PRO A 289 13.38 -22.99 -20.50
C PRO A 289 14.52 -22.27 -21.24
N SER A 290 15.04 -21.14 -20.75
CA SER A 290 15.99 -20.29 -21.50
C SER A 290 17.38 -20.10 -20.87
N GLY A 291 17.71 -20.74 -19.75
CA GLY A 291 19.05 -20.65 -19.14
C GLY A 291 19.48 -19.25 -18.67
N GLN A 292 18.62 -18.24 -18.82
CA GLN A 292 18.82 -16.90 -18.27
C GLN A 292 18.24 -16.88 -16.87
N SER A 293 19.11 -16.92 -15.86
CA SER A 293 18.70 -16.80 -14.48
C SER A 293 18.44 -15.32 -14.19
N LEU A 294 17.17 -14.92 -14.23
CA LEU A 294 16.77 -13.56 -13.86
C LEU A 294 16.83 -13.43 -12.34
N HIS A 295 17.71 -12.57 -11.83
CA HIS A 295 17.87 -12.36 -10.40
C HIS A 295 17.55 -10.91 -10.03
N PHE A 296 16.55 -10.74 -9.17
CA PHE A 296 16.39 -9.53 -8.38
C PHE A 296 17.16 -9.68 -7.10
N TRP A 297 17.75 -8.57 -6.68
CA TRP A 297 18.46 -8.49 -5.42
C TRP A 297 17.97 -7.26 -4.67
N PRO A 298 17.81 -7.35 -3.34
CA PRO A 298 17.74 -6.15 -2.52
C PRO A 298 18.93 -5.25 -2.84
N CYS A 299 18.71 -3.95 -2.92
CA CYS A 299 19.76 -2.98 -3.21
C CYS A 299 19.60 -1.68 -2.43
N SER A 300 20.70 -0.95 -2.33
CA SER A 300 20.73 0.43 -1.83
C SER A 300 21.07 1.36 -2.97
N ILE A 301 20.25 2.37 -3.19
CA ILE A 301 20.54 3.46 -4.12
C ILE A 301 21.45 4.44 -3.39
N LEU A 302 22.67 4.63 -3.88
CA LEU A 302 23.71 5.40 -3.19
C LEU A 302 23.94 6.77 -3.79
N SER A 303 23.84 6.89 -5.11
CA SER A 303 23.85 8.18 -5.78
C SER A 303 23.00 8.16 -7.05
N LYS A 304 22.58 9.34 -7.52
CA LYS A 304 22.10 9.58 -8.88
C LYS A 304 23.21 10.34 -9.60
N HIS A 305 23.53 9.95 -10.83
CA HIS A 305 24.41 10.74 -11.68
C HIS A 305 23.64 11.94 -12.22
N ASP A 306 24.05 13.13 -11.80
CA ASP A 306 23.57 14.40 -12.35
C ASP A 306 24.56 14.86 -13.43
N ASP A 307 24.59 14.16 -14.57
CA ASP A 307 25.38 14.61 -15.72
C ASP A 307 24.62 15.73 -16.43
N GLU A 308 24.89 16.98 -16.01
CA GLU A 308 24.29 18.21 -16.56
C GLU A 308 24.46 18.37 -18.08
N ASP A 309 25.43 17.65 -18.67
CA ASP A 309 25.80 17.71 -20.09
C ASP A 309 25.19 16.58 -20.96
N THR A 310 24.42 15.66 -20.38
CA THR A 310 23.79 14.60 -21.18
C THR A 310 22.44 15.06 -21.72
N ASP A 311 22.23 14.87 -23.03
CA ASP A 311 20.95 15.13 -23.68
C ASP A 311 19.83 14.50 -22.85
N ALA A 312 18.71 15.22 -22.66
CA ALA A 312 17.56 14.86 -21.81
C ALA A 312 16.87 13.51 -22.14
N HIS A 313 17.45 12.72 -23.04
CA HIS A 313 17.05 11.39 -23.44
C HIS A 313 17.89 10.28 -22.84
N ASP A 314 19.03 10.55 -22.19
CA ASP A 314 19.76 9.50 -21.46
C ASP A 314 19.11 9.26 -20.10
N GLU A 315 18.77 8.00 -19.85
CA GLU A 315 17.98 7.58 -18.71
C GLU A 315 18.72 7.89 -17.40
N ASN A 316 18.02 8.45 -16.40
CA ASN A 316 18.54 8.67 -15.06
C ASN A 316 19.40 7.47 -14.60
N ARG A 317 20.71 7.71 -14.46
CA ARG A 317 21.71 6.71 -14.05
C ARG A 317 21.96 6.81 -12.55
N TYR A 318 22.17 5.67 -11.91
CA TYR A 318 22.34 5.56 -10.47
C TYR A 318 23.61 4.78 -10.14
N ILE A 319 24.17 5.06 -8.97
CA ILE A 319 25.10 4.16 -8.30
C ILE A 319 24.29 3.35 -7.30
N VAL A 320 24.27 2.04 -7.47
CA VAL A 320 23.55 1.12 -6.59
C VAL A 320 24.52 0.12 -5.96
N ARG A 321 24.22 -0.28 -4.73
CA ARG A 321 24.84 -1.43 -4.09
C ARG A 321 23.85 -2.57 -4.09
N ILE A 322 24.23 -3.70 -4.66
CA ILE A 322 23.45 -4.93 -4.66
C ILE A 322 23.84 -5.79 -3.45
N PHE A 323 22.83 -6.34 -2.76
CA PHE A 323 22.99 -7.31 -1.68
C PHE A 323 22.66 -8.71 -2.21
N PRO A 324 23.66 -9.48 -2.66
CA PRO A 324 23.44 -10.84 -3.11
C PRO A 324 22.93 -11.73 -1.97
N SER A 325 22.03 -12.64 -2.28
CA SER A 325 21.51 -13.64 -1.34
C SER A 325 22.64 -14.57 -0.90
N TYR A 326 22.52 -15.05 0.34
CA TYR A 326 23.45 -15.98 0.96
C TYR A 326 23.76 -17.21 0.09
N TYR A 327 22.79 -17.69 -0.68
CA TYR A 327 22.95 -18.83 -1.57
C TYR A 327 23.96 -18.59 -2.70
N HIS A 328 23.97 -17.40 -3.29
CA HIS A 328 24.96 -17.04 -4.33
C HIS A 328 26.37 -16.96 -3.76
N LEU A 329 26.49 -16.59 -2.48
CA LEU A 329 27.78 -16.50 -1.78
C LEU A 329 28.30 -17.89 -1.42
N TYR A 330 27.42 -18.77 -0.96
CA TYR A 330 27.77 -20.12 -0.52
C TYR A 330 28.32 -20.99 -1.67
N PHE A 331 27.75 -20.90 -2.86
CA PHE A 331 28.16 -21.73 -4.00
C PHE A 331 29.44 -21.24 -4.70
N ASN A 332 29.75 -19.95 -4.61
CA ASN A 332 30.93 -19.38 -5.27
C ASN A 332 32.18 -19.38 -4.39
N GLY A 333 32.05 -19.75 -3.11
CA GLY A 333 33.19 -19.95 -2.20
C GLY A 333 33.99 -18.69 -1.88
N ASP A 334 33.48 -17.53 -2.26
CA ASP A 334 34.15 -16.24 -2.09
C ASP A 334 33.25 -15.28 -1.30
N GLU A 335 33.37 -15.35 0.04
CA GLU A 335 32.72 -14.41 0.95
C GLU A 335 33.19 -12.96 0.70
N SER A 336 34.30 -12.72 -0.02
CA SER A 336 34.74 -11.36 -0.35
C SER A 336 33.94 -10.73 -1.49
N LEU A 337 33.39 -11.55 -2.41
CA LEU A 337 32.43 -11.11 -3.44
C LEU A 337 31.07 -10.72 -2.83
N ALA A 338 30.75 -11.23 -1.63
CA ALA A 338 29.57 -10.81 -0.87
C ALA A 338 29.62 -9.37 -0.40
N ALA A 339 30.83 -8.84 -0.22
CA ALA A 339 31.06 -7.60 0.49
C ALA A 339 30.84 -6.37 -0.39
N ASN A 340 29.66 -6.27 -1.03
CA ASN A 340 29.12 -5.12 -1.74
C ASN A 340 29.46 -5.06 -3.24
N LEU A 341 28.58 -5.62 -4.08
CA LEU A 341 28.61 -5.35 -5.52
C LEU A 341 28.11 -3.92 -5.75
N LEU A 342 29.05 -3.01 -6.01
CA LEU A 342 28.77 -1.62 -6.37
C LEU A 342 28.67 -1.52 -7.89
N LEU A 343 27.51 -1.09 -8.40
CA LEU A 343 27.27 -0.87 -9.82
C LEU A 343 27.07 0.62 -10.08
N GLU A 344 27.84 1.16 -11.01
CA GLU A 344 27.68 2.52 -11.52
C GLU A 344 26.89 2.49 -12.83
N ASN A 345 26.37 3.64 -13.26
CA ASN A 345 25.56 3.78 -14.48
C ASN A 345 24.31 2.86 -14.52
N TYR A 346 23.76 2.56 -13.35
CA TYR A 346 22.62 1.66 -13.20
C TYR A 346 21.34 2.36 -13.65
N PRO A 347 20.58 1.80 -14.61
CA PRO A 347 19.43 2.51 -15.19
C PRO A 347 18.24 2.51 -14.22
N ARG A 348 17.50 3.63 -14.17
CA ARG A 348 16.28 3.72 -13.34
C ARG A 348 15.28 2.60 -13.58
N SER A 349 15.19 2.15 -14.83
CA SER A 349 14.29 1.09 -15.29
C SER A 349 14.62 -0.28 -14.69
N SER A 350 15.84 -0.45 -14.16
CA SER A 350 16.28 -1.62 -13.39
C SER A 350 16.02 -1.50 -11.89
N ILE A 351 15.46 -0.40 -11.39
CA ILE A 351 15.16 -0.22 -9.97
C ILE A 351 13.66 -0.25 -9.75
N ARG A 352 13.19 -1.15 -8.88
CA ARG A 352 11.80 -1.21 -8.45
C ARG A 352 11.72 -1.04 -6.94
N PHE A 353 10.85 -0.15 -6.48
CA PHE A 353 10.49 -0.08 -5.07
C PHE A 353 9.34 -1.03 -4.82
N VAL A 354 9.50 -1.94 -3.87
CA VAL A 354 8.46 -2.86 -3.45
C VAL A 354 7.99 -2.51 -2.06
N THR A 355 6.69 -2.56 -1.84
CA THR A 355 6.12 -2.41 -0.50
C THR A 355 6.48 -3.65 0.32
N VAL A 356 7.12 -3.46 1.47
CA VAL A 356 7.42 -4.55 2.39
C VAL A 356 6.09 -5.09 2.95
N PRO A 357 5.85 -6.42 2.93
CA PRO A 357 4.65 -7.00 3.50
C PRO A 357 4.43 -6.54 4.94
N TYR A 358 3.18 -6.22 5.27
CA TYR A 358 2.79 -5.71 6.58
C TYR A 358 3.39 -4.33 6.97
N GLN A 359 3.99 -3.60 6.02
CA GLN A 359 4.50 -2.25 6.23
C GLN A 359 3.78 -1.19 5.37
N GLY A 360 2.82 -1.57 4.53
CA GLY A 360 1.96 -0.60 3.84
C GLY A 360 1.16 0.28 4.81
N ASP A 361 0.61 1.39 4.31
CA ASP A 361 -0.12 2.39 5.12
C ASP A 361 -1.25 1.79 5.97
N GLN A 362 -1.85 0.70 5.50
CA GLN A 362 -2.87 -0.04 6.24
C GLN A 362 -2.38 -0.65 7.56
N TYR A 363 -1.09 -0.94 7.65
CA TYR A 363 -0.45 -1.51 8.83
C TYR A 363 0.22 -0.44 9.69
N HIS A 364 0.27 0.81 9.22
CA HIS A 364 0.90 1.88 9.97
C HIS A 364 0.18 2.07 11.32
N ARG A 365 0.92 2.01 12.44
CA ARG A 365 0.34 2.03 13.79
C ARG A 365 -0.55 3.26 14.01
N LYS A 366 -0.13 4.42 13.48
CA LYS A 366 -0.91 5.66 13.60
C LYS A 366 -2.04 5.79 12.59
N ALA A 367 -2.19 4.88 11.60
CA ALA A 367 -3.20 5.04 10.54
C ALA A 367 -4.59 5.29 11.14
N PHE A 368 -5.37 6.13 10.47
CA PHE A 368 -6.70 6.47 10.93
C PHE A 368 -7.61 5.24 10.92
N ARG A 369 -8.30 4.99 12.03
CA ARG A 369 -9.18 3.84 12.22
C ARG A 369 -10.40 4.26 13.03
N HIS A 370 -11.52 4.47 12.35
CA HIS A 370 -12.77 4.87 12.99
C HIS A 370 -13.97 4.40 12.14
N HIS A 371 -14.95 3.75 12.78
CA HIS A 371 -16.17 3.34 12.11
C HIS A 371 -17.05 4.54 11.74
N MET A 372 -17.90 4.38 10.73
CA MET A 372 -18.97 5.33 10.42
C MET A 372 -20.02 5.27 11.53
N GLU A 373 -20.32 6.40 12.17
CA GLU A 373 -21.28 6.46 13.28
C GLU A 373 -22.71 6.38 12.70
N ILE A 374 -23.48 5.41 13.18
CA ILE A 374 -24.93 5.36 12.98
C ILE A 374 -25.56 6.39 13.92
N LYS A 375 -26.46 7.23 13.41
CA LYS A 375 -27.14 8.23 14.25
C LYS A 375 -27.93 7.60 15.40
N ASP A 376 -27.96 8.29 16.55
CA ASP A 376 -28.61 7.84 17.78
C ASP A 376 -30.10 7.48 17.56
N GLU A 377 -30.79 8.22 16.69
CA GLU A 377 -32.21 8.00 16.34
C GLU A 377 -32.47 6.77 15.46
N LEU A 378 -31.45 6.30 14.74
CA LEU A 378 -31.54 5.08 13.93
C LEU A 378 -31.09 3.86 14.74
N PHE A 379 -30.14 4.02 15.66
CA PHE A 379 -29.53 2.89 16.36
C PHE A 379 -30.45 2.33 17.47
N PRO A 380 -30.85 1.04 17.44
CA PRO A 380 -31.74 0.48 18.46
C PRO A 380 -31.19 0.62 19.88
N GLU A 381 -32.01 1.12 20.80
CA GLU A 381 -31.63 1.28 22.22
C GLU A 381 -31.18 -0.05 22.86
N LYS A 382 -31.78 -1.17 22.46
CA LYS A 382 -31.43 -2.52 22.95
C LYS A 382 -30.05 -3.00 22.49
N TRP A 383 -29.45 -2.34 21.51
CA TRP A 383 -28.10 -2.64 21.02
C TRP A 383 -27.05 -1.76 21.68
N LYS A 384 -27.45 -0.74 22.44
CA LYS A 384 -26.53 0.04 23.26
C LYS A 384 -26.16 -0.80 24.48
N ASN A 385 -24.87 -0.95 24.74
CA ASN A 385 -24.38 -1.64 25.91
C ASN A 385 -24.87 -0.93 27.16
N LYS A 386 -25.30 -1.70 28.16
CA LYS A 386 -25.61 -1.15 29.48
C LYS A 386 -24.29 -0.65 30.07
N GLN A 387 -24.15 0.67 30.18
CA GLN A 387 -23.05 1.30 30.90
C GLN A 387 -23.17 1.07 32.40
#